data_AF-B0BXY1-F1
#
_entry.id   AF-B0BXY1-F1
#
_cell.length_a   1.000
_cell.length_b   1.000
_cell.length_c   1.000
_cell.angle_alpha   90.00
_cell.angle_beta   90.00
_cell.angle_gamma   90.00
#
_symmetry.space_group_name_H-M   'P 1'
#
loop_
_entity.id
_entity.type
_entity.pdbx_description
1 polymer ?
#
loop_
_entity_poly.entity_id
_entity_poly.type
_entity_poly.pdbx_seq_one_letter_code
_entity_poly.pdbx_strand_id
1 'polypeptide(L)' 'MTKLGQNDIIEIAKILKAQYNIAKNLITAGVKTDLIATSTGLKKEEVEKLK' A
#
# COMPACT_ATOMS: atom_id res chain seq x y z
N MET A 1 -5.11 -22.42 -13.54
CA MET A 1 -5.30 -21.06 -13.02
C MET A 1 -6.45 -21.09 -12.03
N THR A 2 -6.16 -20.98 -10.73
CA THR A 2 -7.20 -20.80 -9.70
C THR A 2 -7.79 -19.40 -9.87
N LYS A 3 -9.11 -19.30 -10.07
CA LYS A 3 -9.81 -18.02 -10.08
C LYS A 3 -10.05 -17.61 -8.63
N LEU A 4 -9.73 -16.36 -8.29
CA LEU A 4 -10.07 -15.78 -6.99
C LEU A 4 -11.59 -15.65 -6.85
N GLY A 5 -12.11 -15.95 -5.68
CA GLY A 5 -13.51 -15.71 -5.34
C GLY A 5 -13.78 -14.24 -5.02
N GLN A 6 -15.06 -13.85 -5.03
CA GLN A 6 -15.48 -12.48 -4.72
C GLN A 6 -15.02 -12.03 -3.31
N ASN A 7 -15.01 -12.95 -2.34
CA ASN A 7 -14.58 -12.66 -0.97
C ASN A 7 -13.07 -12.37 -0.89
N ASP A 8 -12.26 -13.13 -1.62
CA ASP A 8 -10.79 -12.93 -1.68
C ASP A 8 -10.47 -11.54 -2.25
N ILE A 9 -11.19 -11.13 -3.30
CA ILE A 9 -11.02 -9.81 -3.93
C ILE A 9 -11.34 -8.69 -2.94
N ILE A 10 -12.42 -8.82 -2.17
CA ILE A 10 -12.81 -7.83 -1.16
C ILE A 10 -11.75 -7.72 -0.06
N GLU A 11 -11.20 -8.85 0.38
CA GLU A 11 -10.17 -8.89 1.41
C GLU A 11 -8.86 -8.27 0.93
N ILE A 12 -8.42 -8.60 -0.29
CA ILE A 12 -7.26 -7.98 -0.94
C ILE A 12 -7.46 -6.45 -1.05
N ALA A 13 -8.64 -5.99 -1.47
CA ALA A 13 -8.92 -4.56 -1.57
C ALA A 13 -8.81 -3.84 -0.22
N LYS A 14 -9.23 -4.48 0.88
CA LYS A 14 -9.08 -3.93 2.24
C LYS A 14 -7.61 -3.84 2.65
N ILE A 15 -6.82 -4.87 2.38
CA ILE A 15 -5.38 -4.91 2.67
C ILE A 15 -4.65 -3.80 1.92
N LEU A 16 -4.90 -3.67 0.60
CA LEU A 16 -4.31 -2.62 -0.23
C LEU A 16 -4.67 -1.23 0.30
N LYS A 17 -5.94 -1.00 0.65
CA LYS A 17 -6.38 0.28 1.24
C LYS A 17 -5.64 0.60 2.54
N ALA A 18 -5.40 -0.39 3.39
CA ALA A 18 -4.65 -0.20 4.63
C ALA A 18 -3.19 0.20 4.36
N GLN A 19 -2.52 -0.48 3.41
CA GLN A 19 -1.16 -0.15 2.98
C GLN A 19 -1.06 1.31 2.49
N TYR A 20 -2.00 1.74 1.65
CA TYR A 20 -2.06 3.13 1.16
C TYR A 20 -2.25 4.15 2.28
N ASN A 21 -3.10 3.86 3.26
CA ASN A 21 -3.33 4.77 4.40
C ASN A 21 -2.08 4.89 5.28
N ILE A 22 -1.39 3.77 5.54
CA ILE A 22 -0.13 3.77 6.29
C ILE A 22 0.92 4.58 5.53
N ALA A 23 1.05 4.38 4.22
CA ALA A 23 2.00 5.14 3.39
C ALA A 23 1.75 6.65 3.48
N LYS A 24 0.50 7.10 3.35
CA LYS A 24 0.13 8.52 3.49
C LYS A 24 0.53 9.09 4.84
N ASN A 25 0.24 8.38 5.93
CA ASN A 25 0.60 8.83 7.28
C ASN A 25 2.11 8.97 7.44
N LEU A 26 2.89 8.03 6.90
CA LEU A 26 4.36 8.07 6.94
C LEU A 26 4.94 9.20 6.08
N ILE A 27 4.31 9.50 4.92
CA ILE A 27 4.67 10.66 4.09
C ILE A 27 4.44 11.95 4.88
N THR A 28 3.28 12.10 5.53
CA THR A 28 2.98 13.27 6.38
C THR A 28 3.96 13.39 7.55
N ALA A 29 4.44 12.28 8.09
CA ALA A 29 5.47 12.26 9.13
C ALA A 29 6.90 12.54 8.61
N GLY A 30 7.10 12.75 7.31
CA GLY A 30 8.40 13.04 6.71
C GLY A 30 9.33 11.83 6.56
N VAL A 31 8.78 10.61 6.59
CA VAL A 31 9.57 9.38 6.41
C VAL A 31 10.04 9.27 4.95
N LYS A 32 11.28 8.81 4.76
CA LYS A 32 11.85 8.62 3.42
C LYS A 32 11.08 7.58 2.61
N THR A 33 10.85 7.86 1.33
CA THR A 33 10.15 6.98 0.38
C THR A 33 10.65 5.52 0.45
N ASP A 34 11.96 5.29 0.56
CA ASP A 34 12.56 3.95 0.65
C ASP A 34 12.01 3.15 1.84
N LEU A 35 11.96 3.77 3.02
CA LEU A 35 11.48 3.13 4.26
C LEU A 35 9.98 2.87 4.18
N ILE A 36 9.22 3.77 3.55
CA ILE A 36 7.78 3.60 3.35
C ILE A 36 7.52 2.41 2.42
N ALA A 37 8.22 2.32 1.31
CA ALA A 37 8.12 1.20 0.37
C ALA A 37 8.43 -0.14 1.08
N THR A 38 9.51 -0.20 1.86
CA THR A 38 9.86 -1.40 2.64
C THR A 38 8.81 -1.76 3.68
N SER A 39 8.23 -0.77 4.37
CA SER A 39 7.28 -1.01 5.47
C SER A 39 5.87 -1.38 5.00
N THR A 40 5.45 -0.85 3.84
CA THR A 40 4.09 -1.02 3.32
C THR A 40 3.98 -2.08 2.24
N GLY A 41 5.10 -2.50 1.65
CA GLY A 41 5.12 -3.40 0.49
C GLY A 41 4.74 -2.70 -0.82
N LEU A 42 4.49 -1.39 -0.81
CA LEU A 42 4.27 -0.60 -2.02
C LEU A 42 5.56 -0.39 -2.79
N LYS A 43 5.46 -0.25 -4.11
CA LYS A 43 6.62 0.15 -4.91
C LYS A 43 6.96 1.62 -4.65
N LYS A 44 8.24 1.97 -4.81
CA LYS A 44 8.68 3.38 -4.69
C LYS A 44 7.89 4.30 -5.62
N GLU A 45 7.60 3.88 -6.86
CA GLU A 45 6.82 4.69 -7.79
C GLU A 45 5.38 4.94 -7.29
N GLU A 46 4.80 4.00 -6.55
CA GLU A 46 3.47 4.15 -5.95
C GLU A 46 3.51 5.11 -4.77
N VAL A 47 4.54 5.03 -3.93
CA VAL A 47 4.73 5.96 -2.81
C VAL A 47 4.96 7.39 -3.30
N GLU A 48 5.75 7.59 -4.37
CA GLU A 48 5.97 8.92 -4.95
C GLU A 48 4.69 9.55 -5.51
N LYS A 49 3.75 8.74 -6.05
CA LYS A 49 2.44 9.22 -6.51
C LYS A 49 1.49 9.64 -5.39
N LEU A 50 1.82 9.35 -4.12
CA LEU A 50 1.00 9.69 -2.95
C LEU A 50 1.40 11.02 -2.30
N LYS A 51 2.51 11.63 -2.71
CA LYS A 51 2.93 12.97 -2.30
C LYS A 51 2.06 14.03 -2.99
#